data_AF-A0A497GHU3-F1
#
_entry.id   AF-A0A497GHU3-F1
#
_cell.length_a   1.000
_cell.length_b   1.000
_cell.length_c   1.000
_cell.angle_alpha   90.00
_cell.angle_beta   90.00
_cell.angle_gamma   90.00
#
_symmetry.space_group_name_H-M   'P 1'
#
loop_
_entity.id
_entity.type
_entity.pdbx_description
1 polymer ?
#
loop_
_entity_poly.entity_id
_entity_poly.type
_entity_poly.pdbx_seq_one_letter_code
_entity_poly.pdbx_strand_id
1 'polypeptide(L)'
;DYICPSRDWLSPLNKWLGNESVGIVGGAVINLRRRKIDPDFNLNILPYLADVLTKATGFIFLDTKHGPRYVEYTTPLMAIKMRLIRKGLKYDPEYAGTGYREESDLQEQVRGLGYKIIFEPKFYVYHLNLEEGGNRAINDIAKRLYWKTRNNTYFMLKHRKPIYKLILSNMTIVVYALLHGIKAFVLASRGLRDAFMIKHSRSQEI
;
A
#
# COMPACT_ATOMS: atom_id res chain seq x y z
N ASP A 1 3.61 -11.39 12.96
CA ASP A 1 4.87 -11.75 12.26
C ASP A 1 6.01 -10.74 12.50
N TYR A 2 5.90 -9.84 13.50
CA TYR A 2 6.94 -8.87 13.83
C TYR A 2 7.66 -9.19 15.15
N ILE A 3 8.94 -8.83 15.21
CA ILE A 3 9.79 -8.83 16.40
C ILE A 3 10.22 -7.40 16.68
N CYS A 4 9.98 -6.93 17.91
CA CYS A 4 10.37 -5.61 18.36
C CYS A 4 11.88 -5.58 18.67
N PRO A 5 12.63 -4.56 18.20
CA PRO A 5 14.09 -4.58 18.29
C PRO A 5 14.64 -4.23 19.68
N SER A 6 13.88 -3.51 20.50
CA SER A 6 14.27 -3.09 21.84
C SER A 6 13.05 -2.71 22.68
N ARG A 7 13.22 -2.36 23.95
CA ARG A 7 12.12 -1.89 24.81
C ARG A 7 11.59 -0.51 24.38
N ASP A 8 12.47 0.37 23.91
CA ASP A 8 12.13 1.78 23.62
C ASP A 8 11.88 2.05 22.13
N TRP A 9 11.60 1.01 21.35
CA TRP A 9 11.42 1.09 19.89
C TRP A 9 10.23 1.99 19.46
N LEU A 10 9.30 2.27 20.36
CA LEU A 10 8.18 3.21 20.17
C LEU A 10 8.53 4.67 20.51
N SER A 11 9.68 4.94 21.15
CA SER A 11 10.08 6.29 21.57
C SER A 11 10.05 7.34 20.45
N PRO A 12 10.39 7.04 19.17
CA PRO A 12 10.33 8.03 18.10
C PRO A 12 8.90 8.51 17.81
N LEU A 13 7.87 7.73 18.17
CA LEU A 13 6.47 8.06 17.91
C LEU A 13 6.00 9.27 18.70
N ASN A 14 6.48 9.46 19.93
CA ASN A 14 6.04 10.55 20.81
C ASN A 14 6.27 11.92 20.17
N LYS A 15 7.43 12.10 19.54
CA LYS A 15 7.78 13.32 18.81
C LYS A 15 6.76 13.63 17.70
N TRP A 16 6.42 12.62 16.90
CA TRP A 16 5.64 12.81 15.68
C TRP A 16 4.13 12.80 15.92
N LEU A 17 3.64 11.91 16.77
CA LEU A 17 2.22 11.87 17.14
C LEU A 17 1.84 13.04 18.06
N GLY A 18 2.79 13.73 18.68
CA GLY A 18 2.57 15.03 19.32
C GLY A 18 2.30 16.16 18.32
N ASN A 19 2.72 16.03 17.06
CA ASN A 19 2.43 17.02 16.03
C ASN A 19 0.98 16.89 15.54
N GLU A 20 0.22 17.97 15.64
CA GLU A 20 -1.21 17.98 15.30
C GLU A 20 -1.50 17.74 13.81
N SER A 21 -0.57 18.10 12.93
CA SER A 21 -0.71 17.88 11.49
C SER A 21 -0.38 16.45 11.03
N VAL A 22 0.23 15.61 11.87
CA VAL A 22 0.63 14.25 11.53
C VAL A 22 -0.46 13.26 11.92
N GLY A 23 -0.98 12.49 10.98
CA GLY A 23 -2.00 11.47 11.25
C GLY A 23 -1.42 10.05 11.42
N ILE A 24 -0.33 9.77 10.69
CA ILE A 24 0.34 8.48 10.68
C ILE A 24 1.85 8.67 10.80
N VAL A 25 2.47 7.83 11.61
CA VAL A 25 3.92 7.62 11.64
C VAL A 25 4.19 6.21 11.13
N GLY A 26 4.79 6.10 9.96
CA GLY A 26 5.22 4.84 9.38
C GLY A 26 6.67 4.53 9.73
N GLY A 27 6.97 3.24 9.88
CA GLY A 27 8.27 2.76 10.33
C GLY A 27 9.00 1.91 9.30
N ALA A 28 10.26 1.61 9.56
CA ALA A 28 11.04 0.69 8.74
C ALA A 28 10.69 -0.77 9.06
N VAL A 29 10.57 -1.59 8.02
CA VAL A 29 10.37 -3.03 8.14
C VAL A 29 11.63 -3.73 7.66
N ILE A 30 12.31 -4.42 8.58
CA ILE A 30 13.54 -5.16 8.29
C ILE A 30 13.17 -6.63 8.10
N ASN A 31 13.14 -7.07 6.86
CA ASN A 31 12.85 -8.46 6.52
C ASN A 31 13.99 -9.38 6.94
N LEU A 32 13.69 -10.40 7.76
CA LEU A 32 14.67 -11.41 8.16
C LEU A 32 14.85 -12.50 7.09
N ARG A 33 13.88 -12.63 6.18
CA ARG A 33 13.93 -13.58 5.06
C ARG A 33 13.40 -12.93 3.79
N ARG A 34 13.92 -13.35 2.65
CA ARG A 34 13.38 -12.95 1.35
C ARG A 34 12.19 -13.84 1.02
N ARG A 35 11.04 -13.20 0.74
CA ARG A 35 9.83 -13.90 0.28
C ARG A 35 9.96 -14.39 -1.16
N LYS A 36 9.37 -15.53 -1.47
CA LYS A 36 9.19 -16.02 -2.84
C LYS A 36 7.90 -15.48 -3.46
N ILE A 37 6.80 -15.50 -2.71
CA ILE A 37 5.51 -14.98 -3.16
C ILE A 37 5.41 -13.50 -2.79
N ASP A 38 5.21 -12.65 -3.81
CA ASP A 38 5.18 -11.19 -3.66
C ASP A 38 6.39 -10.67 -2.86
N PRO A 39 7.61 -10.81 -3.44
CA PRO A 39 8.81 -10.28 -2.81
C PRO A 39 8.67 -8.79 -2.58
N ASP A 40 9.16 -8.32 -1.43
CA ASP A 40 9.19 -6.90 -1.14
C ASP A 40 10.12 -6.18 -2.13
N PHE A 41 9.61 -5.09 -2.69
CA PHE A 41 10.35 -4.21 -3.59
C PHE A 41 10.41 -2.82 -2.97
N ASN A 42 11.60 -2.43 -2.53
CA ASN A 42 11.87 -1.11 -1.94
C ASN A 42 12.91 -0.39 -2.80
N LEU A 43 12.67 0.88 -3.12
CA LEU A 43 13.55 1.71 -3.92
C LEU A 43 14.38 2.62 -3.02
N ASN A 44 15.41 2.03 -2.41
CA ASN A 44 16.26 2.67 -1.40
C ASN A 44 17.57 3.24 -1.98
N ILE A 45 17.63 3.54 -3.28
CA ILE A 45 18.89 3.92 -3.95
C ILE A 45 19.28 5.35 -3.60
N LEU A 46 18.35 6.29 -3.77
CA LEU A 46 18.53 7.70 -3.47
C LEU A 46 17.35 8.18 -2.62
N PRO A 47 17.57 9.09 -1.67
CA PRO A 47 16.48 9.74 -0.96
C PRO A 47 15.44 10.31 -1.92
N TYR A 48 14.16 10.18 -1.57
CA TYR A 48 13.00 10.72 -2.30
C TYR A 48 12.70 10.12 -3.68
N LEU A 49 13.57 9.29 -4.27
CA LEU A 49 13.33 8.70 -5.59
C LEU A 49 12.02 7.89 -5.62
N ALA A 50 11.78 7.08 -4.58
CA ALA A 50 10.54 6.33 -4.43
C ALA A 50 9.30 7.23 -4.38
N ASP A 51 9.38 8.36 -3.67
CA ASP A 51 8.27 9.31 -3.54
C ASP A 51 7.96 9.98 -4.88
N VAL A 52 9.00 10.41 -5.59
CA VAL A 52 8.86 11.06 -6.91
C VAL A 52 8.23 10.12 -7.91
N LEU A 53 8.70 8.87 -8.00
CA LEU A 53 8.13 7.88 -8.91
C LEU A 53 6.69 7.52 -8.52
N THR A 54 6.40 7.42 -7.23
CA THR A 54 5.03 7.20 -6.74
C THR A 54 4.11 8.33 -7.15
N LYS A 55 4.54 9.58 -6.94
CA LYS A 55 3.79 10.76 -7.31
C LYS A 55 3.60 10.86 -8.82
N ALA A 56 4.62 10.53 -9.61
CA ALA A 56 4.56 10.61 -11.07
C ALA A 56 3.70 9.52 -11.71
N THR A 57 3.77 8.28 -11.20
CA THR A 57 3.17 7.12 -11.88
C THR A 57 1.88 6.62 -11.24
N GLY A 58 1.66 6.89 -9.95
CA GLY A 58 0.59 6.27 -9.15
C GLY A 58 0.86 4.82 -8.73
N PHE A 59 1.95 4.21 -9.21
CA PHE A 59 2.44 2.95 -8.67
C PHE A 59 3.23 3.24 -7.38
N ILE A 60 2.87 2.62 -6.26
CA ILE A 60 3.52 2.93 -4.98
C ILE A 60 4.88 2.24 -4.92
N PHE A 61 5.92 3.06 -4.83
CA PHE A 61 7.27 2.68 -4.48
C PHE A 61 7.56 3.17 -3.06
N LEU A 62 8.25 2.35 -2.27
CA LEU A 62 8.61 2.70 -0.90
C LEU A 62 10.12 2.84 -0.76
N ASP A 63 10.55 3.89 -0.05
CA ASP A 63 11.89 4.01 0.50
C ASP A 63 11.80 3.77 2.02
N THR A 64 12.38 2.67 2.46
CA THR A 64 12.33 2.19 3.84
C THR A 64 13.62 2.46 4.60
N LYS A 65 14.54 3.26 4.04
CA LYS A 65 15.84 3.58 4.66
C LYS A 65 16.00 5.06 4.97
N HIS A 66 15.67 5.94 4.03
CA HIS A 66 15.94 7.37 4.20
C HIS A 66 14.78 8.09 4.90
N GLY A 67 15.09 8.78 5.99
CA GLY A 67 14.14 9.57 6.78
C GLY A 67 14.80 10.17 8.03
N PRO A 68 14.05 10.89 8.87
CA PRO A 68 12.60 11.07 8.80
C PRO A 68 12.15 12.04 7.70
N ARG A 69 10.99 11.79 7.08
CA ARG A 69 10.45 12.62 5.99
C ARG A 69 8.94 12.47 5.81
N TYR A 70 8.29 13.50 5.30
CA TYR A 70 6.88 13.40 4.89
C TYR A 70 6.74 12.56 3.62
N VAL A 71 5.71 11.72 3.58
CA VAL A 71 5.49 10.74 2.51
C VAL A 71 4.04 10.74 2.07
N GLU A 72 3.79 10.31 0.83
CA GLU A 72 2.41 10.01 0.38
C GLU A 72 1.93 8.67 0.93
N TYR A 73 2.84 7.70 1.01
CA TYR A 73 2.56 6.36 1.51
C TYR A 73 3.77 5.83 2.30
N THR A 74 3.49 4.91 3.23
CA THR A 74 4.46 4.28 4.10
C THR A 74 4.21 2.77 4.21
N THR A 75 5.08 2.09 4.95
CA THR A 75 5.08 0.63 5.13
C THR A 75 3.87 0.15 5.95
N PRO A 76 3.60 -1.17 5.97
CA PRO A 76 2.62 -1.78 6.87
C PRO A 76 2.84 -1.48 8.36
N LEU A 77 4.09 -1.22 8.78
CA LEU A 77 4.38 -0.81 10.15
C LEU A 77 3.97 0.65 10.31
N MET A 78 2.80 0.89 10.89
CA MET A 78 2.25 2.23 11.07
C MET A 78 1.65 2.43 12.45
N ALA A 79 1.91 3.59 13.04
CA ALA A 79 1.22 4.09 14.21
C ALA A 79 0.26 5.21 13.77
N ILE A 80 -1.02 5.09 14.15
CA ILE A 80 -2.09 5.98 13.70
C ILE A 80 -2.62 6.77 14.89
N LYS A 81 -2.84 8.09 14.75
CA LYS A 81 -3.50 8.88 15.80
C LYS A 81 -4.91 8.31 16.07
N MET A 82 -5.16 7.89 17.32
CA MET A 82 -6.42 7.26 17.75
C MET A 82 -7.69 8.06 17.40
N ARG A 83 -7.61 9.39 17.43
CA ARG A 83 -8.73 10.26 17.03
C ARG A 83 -9.21 10.05 15.59
N LEU A 84 -8.34 9.57 14.70
CA LEU A 84 -8.71 9.29 13.30
C LEU A 84 -9.60 8.05 13.22
N ILE A 85 -9.29 7.02 14.01
CA ILE A 85 -10.14 5.82 14.16
C ILE A 85 -11.52 6.23 14.69
N ARG A 86 -11.57 7.08 15.71
CA ARG A 86 -12.84 7.62 16.25
C ARG A 86 -13.63 8.47 15.24
N LYS A 87 -12.95 9.07 14.26
CA LYS A 87 -13.57 9.81 13.14
C LYS A 87 -14.02 8.91 11.98
N GLY A 88 -13.91 7.58 12.13
CA GLY A 88 -14.41 6.61 11.15
C GLY A 88 -13.36 6.08 10.18
N LEU A 89 -12.06 6.31 10.42
CA LEU A 89 -11.00 5.67 9.66
C LEU A 89 -11.11 4.14 9.78
N LYS A 90 -11.27 3.44 8.65
CA LYS A 90 -11.50 1.99 8.63
C LYS A 90 -10.96 1.34 7.35
N TYR A 91 -10.66 0.05 7.44
CA TYR A 91 -10.40 -0.77 6.25
C TYR A 91 -11.69 -0.94 5.44
N ASP A 92 -11.54 -0.93 4.12
CA ASP A 92 -12.64 -1.12 3.18
C ASP A 92 -12.73 -2.61 2.80
N PRO A 93 -13.86 -3.28 3.08
CA PRO A 93 -14.01 -4.71 2.80
C PRO A 93 -13.97 -5.05 1.30
N GLU A 94 -14.06 -4.06 0.40
CA GLU A 94 -13.90 -4.28 -1.04
C GLU A 94 -12.50 -4.75 -1.45
N TYR A 95 -11.48 -4.52 -0.60
CA TYR A 95 -10.13 -5.04 -0.84
C TYR A 95 -10.04 -6.52 -0.46
N ALA A 96 -10.46 -7.40 -1.39
CA ALA A 96 -10.44 -8.84 -1.20
C ALA A 96 -9.22 -9.52 -1.88
N GLY A 97 -9.12 -10.84 -1.71
CA GLY A 97 -8.12 -11.69 -2.35
C GLY A 97 -6.71 -11.47 -1.81
N THR A 98 -5.91 -10.65 -2.50
CA THR A 98 -4.53 -10.36 -2.08
C THR A 98 -4.43 -9.16 -1.14
N GLY A 99 -5.54 -8.51 -0.77
CA GLY A 99 -5.55 -7.28 0.04
C GLY A 99 -4.77 -6.11 -0.58
N TYR A 100 -4.38 -6.21 -1.86
CA TYR A 100 -3.48 -5.23 -2.48
C TYR A 100 -4.14 -3.84 -2.46
N ARG A 101 -3.42 -2.82 -1.98
CA ARG A 101 -3.89 -1.44 -1.73
C ARG A 101 -4.79 -1.21 -0.51
N GLU A 102 -5.14 -2.21 0.30
CA GLU A 102 -5.98 -1.99 1.49
C GLU A 102 -5.36 -1.00 2.50
N GLU A 103 -4.05 -1.11 2.71
CA GLU A 103 -3.30 -0.20 3.59
C GLU A 103 -3.10 1.17 2.93
N SER A 104 -2.89 1.20 1.62
CA SER A 104 -2.76 2.46 0.87
C SER A 104 -4.07 3.25 0.90
N ASP A 105 -5.21 2.55 0.90
CA ASP A 105 -6.53 3.15 1.03
C ASP A 105 -6.72 3.83 2.39
N LEU A 106 -6.33 3.14 3.47
CA LEU A 106 -6.34 3.71 4.81
C LEU A 106 -5.48 4.97 4.90
N GLN A 107 -4.31 4.95 4.26
CA GLN A 107 -3.40 6.10 4.19
C GLN A 107 -4.00 7.27 3.39
N GLU A 108 -4.69 6.99 2.27
CA GLU A 108 -5.43 8.01 1.51
C GLU A 108 -6.60 8.60 2.31
N GLN A 109 -7.34 7.81 3.10
CA GLN A 109 -8.36 8.34 3.99
C GLN A 109 -7.77 9.34 4.99
N VAL A 110 -6.61 9.03 5.60
CA VAL A 110 -5.90 9.94 6.50
C VAL A 110 -5.49 11.24 5.80
N ARG A 111 -4.94 11.15 4.58
CA ARG A 111 -4.57 12.31 3.78
C ARG A 111 -5.79 13.14 3.35
N GLY A 112 -6.91 12.48 3.02
CA GLY A 112 -8.18 13.13 2.68
C GLY A 112 -8.77 13.93 3.84
N LEU A 113 -8.45 13.56 5.08
CA LEU A 113 -8.78 14.32 6.29
C LEU A 113 -7.79 15.48 6.57
N GLY A 114 -6.84 15.75 5.66
CA GLY A 114 -5.86 16.84 5.77
C GLY A 114 -4.62 16.52 6.60
N TYR A 115 -4.45 15.27 7.04
CA TYR A 115 -3.30 14.87 7.84
C TYR A 115 -2.11 14.45 6.98
N LYS A 116 -0.91 14.65 7.50
CA LYS A 116 0.36 14.22 6.91
C LYS A 116 0.74 12.82 7.39
N ILE A 117 1.52 12.13 6.58
CA ILE A 117 2.17 10.88 6.94
C ILE A 117 3.67 11.15 7.03
N ILE A 118 4.31 10.71 8.11
CA ILE A 118 5.76 10.77 8.25
C ILE A 118 6.34 9.37 8.29
N PHE A 119 7.41 9.14 7.53
CA PHE A 119 8.25 7.97 7.68
C PHE A 119 9.36 8.28 8.70
N GLU A 120 9.52 7.43 9.71
CA GLU A 120 10.53 7.53 10.77
C GLU A 120 11.32 6.21 10.83
N PRO A 121 12.54 6.15 10.26
CA PRO A 121 13.29 4.89 10.18
C PRO A 121 13.74 4.36 11.55
N LYS A 122 13.74 5.19 12.60
CA LYS A 122 14.02 4.73 13.98
C LYS A 122 12.84 4.00 14.62
N PHE A 123 11.63 4.16 14.10
CA PHE A 123 10.50 3.31 14.42
C PHE A 123 10.57 2.11 13.48
N TYR A 124 11.03 0.96 13.97
CA TYR A 124 11.24 -0.21 13.12
C TYR A 124 10.95 -1.53 13.82
N VAL A 125 10.71 -2.55 13.01
CA VAL A 125 10.54 -3.94 13.44
C VAL A 125 11.32 -4.89 12.54
N TYR A 126 11.66 -6.05 13.07
CA TYR A 126 12.06 -7.18 12.25
C TYR A 126 10.83 -7.98 11.84
N HIS A 127 10.75 -8.37 10.58
CA HIS A 127 9.63 -9.10 10.03
C HIS A 127 10.06 -10.53 9.66
N LEU A 128 9.28 -11.51 10.11
CA LEU A 128 9.57 -12.93 9.91
C LEU A 128 9.38 -13.39 8.45
N ASN A 129 8.56 -12.67 7.67
CA ASN A 129 8.28 -12.97 6.28
C ASN A 129 7.70 -14.38 6.05
N LEU A 130 6.61 -14.72 6.74
CA LEU A 130 5.90 -15.98 6.51
C LEU A 130 5.41 -16.07 5.05
N GLU A 131 5.68 -17.20 4.39
CA GLU A 131 5.35 -17.43 2.96
C GLU A 131 3.86 -17.71 2.72
N GLU A 132 3.14 -18.13 3.76
CA GLU A 132 1.75 -18.59 3.66
C GLU A 132 0.82 -17.78 4.58
N GLY A 133 -0.47 -17.80 4.28
CA GLY A 133 -1.52 -17.10 5.03
C GLY A 133 -1.73 -15.63 4.65
N GLY A 134 -2.74 -15.01 5.26
CA GLY A 134 -3.14 -13.62 4.98
C GLY A 134 -3.28 -13.32 3.48
N ASN A 135 -2.69 -12.21 3.04
CA ASN A 135 -2.67 -11.76 1.63
C ASN A 135 -1.90 -12.68 0.66
N ARG A 136 -1.38 -13.81 1.15
CA ARG A 136 -0.65 -14.84 0.38
C ARG A 136 -1.41 -16.16 0.27
N ALA A 137 -2.65 -16.24 0.74
CA ALA A 137 -3.46 -17.47 0.64
C ALA A 137 -3.69 -17.99 -0.80
N ILE A 138 -3.58 -17.13 -1.81
CA ILE A 138 -3.72 -17.49 -3.23
C ILE A 138 -2.35 -17.82 -3.83
N ASN A 139 -2.10 -19.09 -4.15
CA ASN A 139 -0.83 -19.52 -4.77
C ASN A 139 -0.79 -19.33 -6.30
N ASP A 140 -1.94 -19.34 -6.99
CA ASP A 140 -1.98 -19.16 -8.45
C ASP A 140 -1.69 -17.71 -8.84
N ILE A 141 -0.56 -17.48 -9.51
CA ILE A 141 -0.09 -16.14 -9.91
C ILE A 141 -1.10 -15.37 -10.76
N ALA A 142 -1.83 -16.06 -11.65
CA ALA A 142 -2.80 -15.42 -12.52
C ALA A 142 -4.01 -14.88 -11.72
N LYS A 143 -4.51 -15.63 -10.73
CA LYS A 143 -5.52 -15.18 -9.77
C LYS A 143 -5.01 -14.05 -8.88
N ARG A 144 -3.74 -14.08 -8.44
CA ARG A 144 -3.15 -12.96 -7.70
C ARG A 144 -3.15 -11.68 -8.53
N LEU A 145 -2.78 -11.78 -9.80
CA LEU A 145 -2.74 -10.63 -10.72
C LEU A 145 -4.12 -10.08 -11.05
N TYR A 146 -5.15 -10.94 -11.14
CA TYR A 146 -6.55 -10.49 -11.16
C TYR A 146 -6.85 -9.57 -9.98
N TRP A 147 -6.60 -10.02 -8.75
CA TRP A 147 -6.90 -9.26 -7.54
C TRP A 147 -6.07 -7.99 -7.43
N LYS A 148 -4.78 -8.03 -7.78
CA LYS A 148 -3.93 -6.85 -7.79
C LYS A 148 -4.43 -5.80 -8.78
N THR A 149 -4.80 -6.19 -10.00
CA THR A 149 -5.32 -5.24 -11.00
C THR A 149 -6.69 -4.70 -10.61
N ARG A 150 -7.60 -5.56 -10.12
CA ARG A 150 -8.93 -5.15 -9.62
C ARG A 150 -8.78 -4.12 -8.51
N ASN A 151 -8.03 -4.46 -7.46
CA ASN A 151 -7.91 -3.62 -6.29
C ASN A 151 -7.12 -2.32 -6.56
N ASN A 152 -6.09 -2.39 -7.41
CA ASN A 152 -5.38 -1.20 -7.88
C ASN A 152 -6.30 -0.25 -8.63
N THR A 153 -7.10 -0.77 -9.58
CA THR A 153 -8.05 0.04 -10.35
C THR A 153 -9.12 0.64 -9.44
N TYR A 154 -9.71 -0.16 -8.57
CA TYR A 154 -10.69 0.30 -7.58
C TYR A 154 -10.12 1.42 -6.71
N PHE A 155 -8.90 1.25 -6.16
CA PHE A 155 -8.20 2.28 -5.39
C PHE A 155 -8.03 3.59 -6.18
N MET A 156 -7.53 3.52 -7.42
CA MET A 156 -7.33 4.71 -8.25
C MET A 156 -8.64 5.43 -8.56
N LEU A 157 -9.71 4.67 -8.80
CA LEU A 157 -11.04 5.20 -9.07
C LEU A 157 -11.73 5.81 -7.84
N LYS A 158 -11.65 5.12 -6.70
CA LYS A 158 -12.23 5.53 -5.41
C LYS A 158 -11.67 6.87 -4.96
N HIS A 159 -10.35 7.03 -5.05
CA HIS A 159 -9.65 8.26 -4.66
C HIS A 159 -9.50 9.27 -5.81
N ARG A 160 -10.26 9.10 -6.90
CA ARG A 160 -10.32 10.00 -8.07
C ARG A 160 -8.93 10.42 -8.57
N LYS A 161 -7.99 9.48 -8.60
CA LYS A 161 -6.63 9.75 -9.08
C LYS A 161 -6.68 10.13 -10.57
N PRO A 162 -5.75 10.99 -11.05
CA PRO A 162 -5.71 11.37 -12.46
C PRO A 162 -5.63 10.14 -13.39
N ILE A 163 -6.29 10.24 -14.54
CA ILE A 163 -6.41 9.12 -15.48
C ILE A 163 -5.06 8.56 -15.93
N TYR A 164 -4.05 9.43 -16.12
CA TYR A 164 -2.71 8.99 -16.50
C TYR A 164 -2.07 8.10 -15.43
N LYS A 165 -2.29 8.37 -14.14
CA LYS A 165 -1.79 7.51 -13.05
C LYS A 165 -2.52 6.18 -13.01
N LEU A 166 -3.84 6.19 -13.25
CA LEU A 166 -4.63 4.96 -13.37
C LEU A 166 -4.08 4.08 -14.49
N ILE A 167 -3.78 4.67 -15.65
CA ILE A 167 -3.19 3.98 -16.79
C ILE A 167 -1.80 3.44 -16.43
N LEU A 168 -0.87 4.31 -16.01
CA LEU A 168 0.52 3.92 -15.73
C LEU A 168 0.62 2.84 -14.65
N SER A 169 -0.09 3.00 -13.53
CA SER A 169 -0.04 2.02 -12.44
C SER A 169 -0.60 0.65 -12.85
N ASN A 170 -1.65 0.60 -13.67
CA ASN A 170 -2.18 -0.66 -14.17
C ASN A 170 -1.32 -1.24 -15.29
N MET A 171 -0.70 -0.42 -16.14
CA MET A 171 0.26 -0.89 -17.14
C MET A 171 1.40 -1.67 -16.48
N THR A 172 1.94 -1.20 -15.35
CA THR A 172 2.97 -1.96 -14.61
C THR A 172 2.51 -3.37 -14.25
N ILE A 173 1.28 -3.52 -13.74
CA ILE A 173 0.73 -4.82 -13.34
C ILE A 173 0.42 -5.70 -14.55
N VAL A 174 -0.16 -5.13 -15.61
CA VAL A 174 -0.54 -5.85 -16.84
C VAL A 174 0.68 -6.30 -17.63
N VAL A 175 1.71 -5.46 -17.76
CA VAL A 175 2.99 -5.85 -18.38
C VAL A 175 3.63 -6.99 -17.59
N TYR A 176 3.65 -6.89 -16.26
CA TYR A 176 4.12 -8.00 -15.43
C TYR A 176 3.28 -9.27 -15.63
N ALA A 177 1.96 -9.14 -15.76
CA ALA A 177 1.08 -10.29 -16.03
C ALA A 177 1.36 -10.95 -17.39
N LEU A 178 1.68 -10.17 -18.43
CA LEU A 178 2.09 -10.71 -19.73
C LEU A 178 3.37 -11.54 -19.64
N LEU A 179 4.34 -11.11 -18.83
CA LEU A 179 5.57 -11.89 -18.57
C LEU A 179 5.30 -13.25 -17.88
N HIS A 180 4.14 -13.40 -17.23
CA HIS A 180 3.66 -14.64 -16.60
C HIS A 180 2.66 -15.42 -17.47
N GLY A 181 2.50 -15.04 -18.74
CA GLY A 181 1.74 -15.77 -19.74
C GLY A 181 0.30 -15.28 -19.97
N ILE A 182 -0.31 -15.81 -21.03
CA ILE A 182 -1.61 -15.35 -21.55
C ILE A 182 -2.73 -15.47 -20.50
N LYS A 183 -2.74 -16.54 -19.71
CA LYS A 183 -3.74 -16.72 -18.63
C LYS A 183 -3.69 -15.58 -17.62
N ALA A 184 -2.49 -15.20 -17.18
CA ALA A 184 -2.28 -14.12 -16.23
C ALA A 184 -2.71 -12.77 -16.83
N PHE A 185 -2.38 -12.50 -18.08
CA PHE A 185 -2.85 -11.32 -18.80
C PHE A 185 -4.38 -11.25 -18.90
N VAL A 186 -5.05 -12.33 -19.31
CA VAL A 186 -6.51 -12.38 -19.41
C VAL A 186 -7.16 -12.12 -18.06
N LEU A 187 -6.64 -12.73 -16.99
CA LEU A 187 -7.14 -12.51 -15.63
C LEU A 187 -6.87 -11.09 -15.13
N ALA A 188 -5.71 -10.50 -15.40
CA ALA A 188 -5.45 -9.10 -15.08
C ALA A 188 -6.44 -8.15 -15.79
N SER A 189 -6.70 -8.37 -17.09
CA SER A 189 -7.67 -7.60 -17.88
C SER A 189 -9.10 -7.75 -17.37
N ARG A 190 -9.50 -8.95 -16.92
CA ARG A 190 -10.79 -9.14 -16.23
C ARG A 190 -10.86 -8.36 -14.92
N GLY A 191 -9.79 -8.36 -14.12
CA GLY A 191 -9.71 -7.58 -12.88
C GLY A 191 -9.90 -6.08 -13.11
N LEU A 192 -9.29 -5.54 -14.17
CA LEU A 192 -9.49 -4.15 -14.60
C LEU A 192 -10.98 -3.86 -14.88
N ARG A 193 -11.62 -4.68 -15.74
CA ARG A 193 -13.04 -4.53 -16.09
C ARG A 193 -13.93 -4.59 -14.85
N ASP A 194 -13.75 -5.59 -14.00
CA ASP A 194 -14.62 -5.81 -12.84
C ASP A 194 -14.51 -4.64 -11.83
N ALA A 195 -13.35 -4.01 -11.70
CA ALA A 195 -13.19 -2.82 -10.86
C ALA A 195 -14.01 -1.62 -11.33
N PHE A 196 -14.19 -1.44 -12.65
CA PHE A 196 -15.06 -0.39 -13.18
C PHE A 196 -16.54 -0.64 -12.87
N MET A 197 -16.96 -1.90 -12.82
CA MET A 197 -18.35 -2.27 -12.50
C MET A 197 -18.72 -1.92 -11.04
N ILE A 198 -17.79 -2.12 -10.09
CA ILE A 198 -17.99 -1.76 -8.68
C ILE A 198 -18.24 -0.26 -8.49
N LYS A 199 -17.51 0.57 -9.25
CA LYS A 199 -17.72 2.02 -9.19
C LYS A 199 -19.12 2.39 -9.71
N HIS A 200 -19.56 1.73 -10.79
CA HIS A 200 -20.83 2.03 -11.43
C HIS A 200 -22.01 1.70 -10.51
N SER A 201 -21.98 0.57 -9.81
CA SER A 201 -23.03 0.22 -8.84
C SER A 201 -23.10 1.25 -7.69
N ARG A 202 -21.96 1.69 -7.16
CA ARG A 202 -21.93 2.70 -6.07
C ARG A 202 -22.36 4.10 -6.51
N SER A 203 -22.21 4.47 -7.78
CA SER A 203 -22.74 5.75 -8.28
C SER A 203 -24.26 5.76 -8.44
N GLN A 204 -24.92 4.61 -8.35
CA GLN A 204 -26.39 4.48 -8.41
C GLN A 204 -27.04 4.36 -7.02
N GLU A 205 -26.26 4.13 -5.97
CA GLU A 205 -26.72 4.00 -4.57
C GLU A 205 -26.62 5.32 -3.76
N ILE A 206 -26.17 6.42 -4.38
CA ILE A 206 -26.07 7.77 -3.79
C ILE A 206 -27.02 8.68 -4.56
#